data_AF-A0A1Q7TPZ5-F1
#
_entry.id   AF-A0A1Q7TPZ5-F1
#
_cell.length_a   1.000
_cell.length_b   1.000
_cell.length_c   1.000
_cell.angle_alpha   90.00
_cell.angle_beta   90.00
_cell.angle_gamma   90.00
#
_symmetry.space_group_name_H-M   'P 1'
#
loop_
_entity.id
_entity.type
_entity.pdbx_description
1 polymer ?
#
loop_
_entity_poly.entity_id
_entity_poly.type
_entity_poly.pdbx_seq_one_letter_code
_entity_poly.pdbx_strand_id
1 'polypeptide(L)'
;MPADFKPDKTAFLLDDALARSVPFIYFSCGTMPHWEADIYAHNLPPDQWNARWWKYVSDFQGIEPPSPRGEEFCDAATKTHINDNPAYYYNYAFATVFKFQLHDYIARKILHQPPQSCNYADNKEVGTWLNNILKRGGTEDWRKVLKEATGEDISTRAMMDYFKPLMSWLEEQNKGRQIGWD
;
A
#
# COMPACT_ATOMS: atom_id res chain seq x y z
N MET A 1 -7.49 -29.23 -4.24
CA MET A 1 -6.19 -29.47 -3.56
C MET A 1 -6.24 -30.82 -2.89
N PRO A 2 -5.11 -31.51 -2.72
CA PRO A 2 -5.03 -32.73 -1.91
C PRO A 2 -5.59 -32.48 -0.50
N ALA A 3 -6.22 -33.49 0.10
CA ALA A 3 -6.86 -33.38 1.41
C ALA A 3 -5.87 -33.14 2.57
N ASP A 4 -4.60 -33.47 2.35
CA ASP A 4 -3.48 -33.33 3.29
C ASP A 4 -2.64 -32.06 3.06
N PHE A 5 -3.02 -31.22 2.08
CA PHE A 5 -2.30 -29.99 1.78
C PHE A 5 -2.30 -29.03 2.99
N LYS A 6 -1.11 -28.68 3.46
CA LYS A 6 -0.92 -27.67 4.50
C LYS A 6 -0.39 -26.39 3.85
N PRO A 7 -1.16 -25.28 3.87
CA PRO A 7 -0.69 -24.03 3.32
C PRO A 7 0.50 -23.50 4.13
N ASP A 8 1.56 -23.12 3.44
CA ASP A 8 2.65 -22.33 4.03
C ASP A 8 2.16 -20.89 4.23
N LYS A 9 1.82 -20.58 5.49
CA LYS A 9 1.31 -19.27 5.88
C LYS A 9 2.35 -18.17 5.69
N THR A 10 3.63 -18.49 5.87
CA THR A 10 4.71 -17.52 5.70
C THR A 10 4.89 -17.20 4.22
N ALA A 11 4.92 -18.22 3.35
CA ALA A 11 5.00 -18.02 1.91
C ALA A 11 3.80 -17.22 1.38
N PHE A 12 2.59 -17.51 1.86
CA PHE A 12 1.40 -16.74 1.52
C PHE A 12 1.51 -15.27 1.93
N LEU A 13 1.90 -14.99 3.18
CA LEU A 13 2.04 -13.61 3.65
C LEU A 13 3.18 -12.87 2.93
N LEU A 14 4.28 -13.57 2.61
CA LEU A 14 5.40 -13.00 1.87
C LEU A 14 4.98 -12.62 0.44
N ASP A 15 4.25 -13.49 -0.27
CA ASP A 15 3.67 -13.18 -1.57
C ASP A 15 2.75 -11.95 -1.48
N ASP A 16 1.85 -11.93 -0.49
CA ASP A 16 0.89 -10.84 -0.33
C ASP A 16 1.56 -9.51 0.03
N ALA A 17 2.63 -9.54 0.82
CA ALA A 17 3.44 -8.37 1.14
C ALA A 17 4.14 -7.84 -0.11
N LEU A 18 4.84 -8.70 -0.86
CA LEU A 18 5.65 -8.32 -2.02
C LEU A 18 4.78 -7.87 -3.21
N ALA A 19 3.79 -8.68 -3.57
CA ALA A 19 3.04 -8.49 -4.80
C ALA A 19 1.97 -7.40 -4.70
N ARG A 20 1.41 -7.17 -3.51
CA ARG A 20 0.15 -6.40 -3.39
C ARG A 20 0.18 -5.20 -2.47
N SER A 21 1.18 -5.09 -1.59
CA SER A 21 1.05 -4.16 -0.46
C SER A 21 2.31 -3.37 -0.14
N VAL A 22 3.35 -4.01 0.41
CA VAL A 22 4.41 -3.30 1.16
C VAL A 22 5.33 -2.47 0.25
N PRO A 23 5.99 -3.02 -0.79
CA PRO A 23 6.86 -2.22 -1.65
C PRO A 23 6.11 -1.12 -2.39
N PHE A 24 4.87 -1.40 -2.77
CA PHE A 24 4.05 -0.49 -3.56
C PHE A 24 3.63 0.77 -2.78
N ILE A 25 3.44 0.68 -1.45
CA ILE A 25 3.10 1.86 -0.64
C ILE A 25 4.18 2.94 -0.76
N TYR A 26 5.46 2.59 -0.62
CA TYR A 26 6.56 3.56 -0.71
C TYR A 26 6.64 4.24 -2.08
N PHE A 27 6.38 3.49 -3.16
CA PHE A 27 6.27 4.08 -4.49
C PHE A 27 5.06 5.01 -4.62
N SER A 28 3.91 4.59 -4.07
CA SER A 28 2.62 5.26 -4.26
C SER A 28 2.43 6.53 -3.44
N CYS A 29 2.94 6.59 -2.21
CA CYS A 29 2.88 7.79 -1.37
C CYS A 29 4.22 8.49 -1.14
N GLY A 30 5.34 7.87 -1.52
CA GLY A 30 6.68 8.45 -1.43
C GLY A 30 7.14 8.98 -2.79
N THR A 31 7.74 8.11 -3.60
CA THR A 31 8.44 8.50 -4.83
C THR A 31 7.60 9.36 -5.77
N MET A 32 6.41 8.88 -6.16
CA MET A 32 5.59 9.55 -7.16
C MET A 32 5.07 10.91 -6.66
N PRO A 33 4.34 11.00 -5.53
CA PRO A 33 3.73 12.27 -5.15
C PRO A 33 4.74 13.32 -4.69
N HIS A 34 5.87 12.92 -4.09
CA HIS A 34 6.91 13.87 -3.71
C HIS A 34 7.59 14.48 -4.94
N TRP A 35 7.89 13.66 -5.96
CA TRP A 35 8.45 14.17 -7.22
C TRP A 35 7.47 15.11 -7.94
N GLU A 36 6.19 14.73 -8.02
CA GLU A 36 5.13 15.57 -8.59
C GLU A 36 4.95 16.88 -7.81
N ALA A 37 4.94 16.83 -6.47
CA ALA A 37 4.85 18.02 -5.63
C ALA A 37 6.03 18.97 -5.83
N ASP A 38 7.24 18.44 -5.98
CA ASP A 38 8.43 19.25 -6.23
C ASP A 38 8.32 20.05 -7.53
N ILE A 39 7.77 19.45 -8.58
CA ILE A 39 7.57 20.11 -9.86
C ILE A 39 6.39 21.07 -9.81
N TYR A 40 5.24 20.62 -9.30
CA TYR A 40 3.98 21.35 -9.39
C TYR A 40 3.85 22.46 -8.35
N ALA A 41 4.43 22.29 -7.16
CA ALA A 41 4.27 23.22 -6.04
C ALA A 41 5.59 23.86 -5.59
N HIS A 42 6.73 23.20 -5.78
CA HIS A 42 8.03 23.71 -5.29
C HIS A 42 8.97 24.24 -6.37
N ASN A 43 8.51 24.33 -7.63
CA ASN A 43 9.26 24.88 -8.76
C ASN A 43 10.62 24.21 -9.01
N LEU A 44 10.68 22.87 -8.90
CA LEU A 44 11.88 22.11 -9.24
C LEU A 44 12.27 22.38 -10.70
N PRO A 45 13.50 22.86 -10.97
CA PRO A 45 13.89 23.23 -12.32
C PRO A 45 14.08 21.97 -13.19
N PRO A 46 13.79 22.06 -14.51
CA PRO A 46 13.85 20.91 -15.42
C PRO A 46 15.19 20.19 -15.48
N ASP A 47 16.30 20.88 -15.21
CA ASP A 47 17.66 20.33 -15.17
C ASP A 47 17.98 19.56 -13.87
N GLN A 48 16.97 19.27 -13.05
CA GLN A 48 17.09 18.48 -11.83
C GLN A 48 16.00 17.40 -11.71
N TRP A 49 15.15 17.24 -12.73
CA TRP A 49 13.99 16.36 -12.66
C TRP A 49 14.39 14.90 -12.51
N ASN A 50 15.36 14.44 -13.30
CA ASN A 50 15.72 13.04 -13.32
C ASN A 50 16.57 12.65 -12.10
N ALA A 51 17.50 13.52 -11.69
CA ALA A 51 18.26 13.35 -10.45
C ALA A 51 17.32 13.35 -9.23
N ARG A 52 16.30 14.22 -9.19
CA ARG A 52 15.32 14.21 -8.10
C ARG A 52 14.50 12.92 -8.08
N TRP A 53 14.09 12.43 -9.25
CA TRP A 53 13.37 11.16 -9.37
C TRP A 53 14.18 10.01 -8.77
N TRP A 54 15.43 9.82 -9.22
CA TRP A 54 16.29 8.75 -8.72
C TRP A 54 16.67 8.92 -7.25
N LYS A 55 16.80 10.16 -6.76
CA LYS A 55 16.93 10.41 -5.33
C LYS A 55 15.73 9.85 -4.55
N TYR A 56 14.51 10.12 -4.98
CA TYR A 56 13.32 9.60 -4.30
C TYR A 56 13.10 8.10 -4.49
N VAL A 57 13.51 7.52 -5.62
CA VAL A 57 13.52 6.07 -5.79
C VAL A 57 14.48 5.43 -4.77
N SER A 58 15.68 6.01 -4.57
CA SER A 58 16.60 5.55 -3.53
C SER A 58 16.04 5.78 -2.12
N ASP A 59 15.71 7.02 -1.76
CA ASP A 59 15.28 7.39 -0.40
C ASP A 59 14.07 6.58 0.08
N PHE A 60 13.06 6.36 -0.78
CA PHE A 60 11.82 5.68 -0.40
C PHE A 60 11.83 4.17 -0.66
N GLN A 61 12.59 3.68 -1.64
CA GLN A 61 12.49 2.27 -2.07
C GLN A 61 13.80 1.49 -1.94
N GLY A 62 14.94 2.15 -1.74
CA GLY A 62 16.26 1.50 -1.69
C GLY A 62 16.68 0.92 -3.03
N ILE A 63 16.31 1.58 -4.13
CA ILE A 63 16.60 1.12 -5.50
C ILE A 63 17.53 2.12 -6.18
N GLU A 64 18.55 1.61 -6.85
CA GLU A 64 19.47 2.37 -7.69
C GLU A 64 19.28 2.03 -9.17
N PRO A 65 19.56 2.98 -10.08
CA PRO A 65 19.51 2.69 -11.51
C PRO A 65 20.66 1.75 -11.92
N PRO A 66 20.45 0.84 -12.89
CA PRO A 66 21.48 -0.09 -13.34
C PRO A 66 22.63 0.56 -14.14
N SER A 67 22.50 1.85 -14.46
CA SER A 67 23.51 2.66 -15.16
C SER A 67 23.28 4.14 -14.85
N PRO A 68 24.26 5.03 -15.03
CA PRO A 68 24.05 6.47 -14.82
C PRO A 68 22.86 7.02 -15.63
N ARG A 69 22.03 7.85 -14.99
CA ARG A 69 20.84 8.45 -15.59
C ARG A 69 20.95 9.98 -15.49
N GLY A 70 21.42 10.62 -16.55
CA GLY A 70 21.53 12.08 -16.60
C GLY A 70 20.19 12.78 -16.88
N GLU A 71 20.25 14.10 -17.04
CA GLU A 71 19.08 14.97 -17.27
C GLU A 71 18.63 15.01 -18.74
N GLU A 72 19.31 14.28 -19.63
CA GLU A 72 18.80 13.97 -20.97
C GLU A 72 17.59 13.02 -20.95
N PHE A 73 17.31 12.41 -19.79
CA PHE A 73 16.16 11.53 -19.55
C PHE A 73 15.09 12.22 -18.70
N CYS A 74 13.90 11.62 -18.69
CA CYS A 74 12.82 11.95 -17.75
C CYS A 74 12.12 10.64 -17.34
N ASP A 75 12.78 9.88 -16.46
CA ASP A 75 12.38 8.50 -16.17
C ASP A 75 11.02 8.41 -15.51
N ALA A 76 10.69 9.39 -14.68
CA ALA A 76 9.37 9.57 -14.11
C ALA A 76 8.27 9.56 -15.19
N ALA A 77 8.50 10.22 -16.34
CA ALA A 77 7.50 10.31 -17.41
C ALA A 77 7.27 8.99 -18.18
N THR A 78 8.09 7.96 -17.95
CA THR A 78 7.78 6.61 -18.46
C THR A 78 6.65 5.94 -17.69
N LYS A 79 6.33 6.45 -16.50
CA LYS A 79 5.21 5.98 -15.70
C LYS A 79 3.93 6.69 -16.14
N THR A 80 3.00 5.92 -16.72
CA THR A 80 1.73 6.38 -17.28
C THR A 80 0.99 7.44 -16.44
N HIS A 81 0.92 7.25 -15.11
CA HIS A 81 0.17 8.15 -14.24
C HIS A 81 0.82 9.54 -14.06
N ILE A 82 2.13 9.68 -14.30
CA ILE A 82 2.78 10.99 -14.34
C ILE A 82 2.25 11.82 -15.52
N ASN A 83 1.96 11.18 -16.66
CA ASN A 83 1.64 11.88 -17.90
C ASN A 83 0.14 11.91 -18.27
N ASP A 84 -0.71 11.07 -17.67
CA ASP A 84 -2.17 11.09 -17.91
C ASP A 84 -3.03 11.46 -16.69
N ASN A 85 -2.51 11.31 -15.47
CA ASN A 85 -3.26 11.51 -14.23
C ASN A 85 -2.40 12.17 -13.13
N PRO A 86 -1.98 13.44 -13.32
CA PRO A 86 -1.05 14.11 -12.44
C PRO A 86 -1.59 14.22 -11.00
N ALA A 87 -0.70 14.06 -10.03
CA ALA A 87 -0.95 14.07 -8.59
C ALA A 87 -1.99 13.05 -8.12
N TYR A 88 -2.23 11.97 -8.87
CA TYR A 88 -3.24 10.98 -8.51
C TYR A 88 -2.72 9.84 -7.62
N TYR A 89 -1.41 9.55 -7.69
CA TYR A 89 -0.91 8.22 -7.31
C TYR A 89 -0.99 7.92 -5.81
N TYR A 90 -1.04 8.95 -4.95
CA TYR A 90 -1.22 8.79 -3.50
C TYR A 90 -2.55 8.09 -3.14
N ASN A 91 -3.57 8.16 -4.01
CA ASN A 91 -4.86 7.50 -3.79
C ASN A 91 -4.71 5.97 -3.61
N TYR A 92 -3.71 5.36 -4.25
CA TYR A 92 -3.43 3.94 -4.09
C TYR A 92 -2.94 3.57 -2.68
N ALA A 93 -2.18 4.45 -2.03
CA ALA A 93 -1.75 4.25 -0.65
C ALA A 93 -2.96 4.31 0.31
N PHE A 94 -3.82 5.33 0.15
CA PHE A 94 -5.06 5.42 0.92
C PHE A 94 -5.97 4.21 0.70
N ALA A 95 -6.16 3.80 -0.56
CA ALA A 95 -6.94 2.61 -0.89
C ALA A 95 -6.38 1.34 -0.23
N THR A 96 -5.05 1.21 -0.15
CA THR A 96 -4.40 0.07 0.51
C THR A 96 -4.68 0.08 2.01
N VAL A 97 -4.60 1.24 2.68
CA VAL A 97 -4.92 1.36 4.10
C VAL A 97 -6.41 1.07 4.35
N PHE A 98 -7.32 1.62 3.55
CA PHE A 98 -8.75 1.32 3.65
C PHE A 98 -9.04 -0.16 3.44
N LYS A 99 -8.41 -0.80 2.45
CA LYS A 99 -8.55 -2.24 2.19
C LYS A 99 -8.27 -3.04 3.47
N PHE A 100 -7.13 -2.81 4.12
CA PHE A 100 -6.79 -3.53 5.35
C PHE A 100 -7.72 -3.19 6.52
N GLN A 101 -8.09 -1.92 6.70
CA GLN A 101 -8.95 -1.48 7.80
C GLN A 101 -10.38 -2.05 7.69
N LEU A 102 -10.98 -2.00 6.49
CA LEU A 102 -12.29 -2.59 6.23
C LEU A 102 -12.23 -4.12 6.35
N HIS A 103 -11.18 -4.75 5.82
CA HIS A 103 -10.96 -6.20 5.89
C HIS A 103 -10.81 -6.69 7.34
N ASP A 104 -10.06 -5.98 8.18
CA ASP A 104 -9.88 -6.30 9.59
C ASP A 104 -11.20 -6.25 10.37
N TYR A 105 -12.03 -5.23 10.10
CA TYR A 105 -13.36 -5.13 10.69
C TYR A 105 -14.24 -6.30 10.28
N ILE A 106 -14.36 -6.58 8.97
CA ILE A 106 -15.15 -7.70 8.46
C ILE A 106 -14.68 -9.01 9.11
N ALA A 107 -13.39 -9.30 9.04
CA ALA A 107 -12.83 -10.55 9.53
C ALA A 107 -13.09 -10.75 11.02
N ARG A 108 -12.80 -9.73 11.86
CA ARG A 108 -12.83 -9.90 13.31
C ARG A 108 -14.19 -9.64 13.94
N LYS A 109 -14.96 -8.69 13.40
CA LYS A 109 -16.21 -8.22 14.02
C LYS A 109 -17.45 -8.89 13.44
N ILE A 110 -17.44 -9.21 12.15
CA ILE A 110 -18.59 -9.84 11.49
C ILE A 110 -18.37 -11.36 11.41
N LEU A 111 -17.22 -11.79 10.89
CA LEU A 111 -16.95 -13.20 10.65
C LEU A 111 -16.35 -13.93 11.86
N HIS A 112 -15.77 -13.19 12.81
CA HIS A 112 -15.01 -13.73 13.93
C HIS A 112 -13.91 -14.72 13.50
N GLN A 113 -13.24 -14.42 12.40
CA GLN A 113 -12.17 -15.21 11.79
C GLN A 113 -10.84 -14.45 11.78
N PRO A 114 -9.69 -15.14 11.67
CA PRO A 114 -8.40 -14.49 11.45
C PRO A 114 -8.39 -13.74 10.10
N PRO A 115 -7.93 -12.48 10.04
CA PRO A 115 -7.86 -11.72 8.80
C PRO A 115 -7.09 -12.43 7.67
N GLN A 116 -6.05 -13.19 7.99
CA GLN A 116 -5.18 -13.88 7.02
C GLN A 116 -5.84 -15.10 6.36
N SER A 117 -6.99 -15.56 6.84
CA SER A 117 -7.61 -16.80 6.37
C SER A 117 -9.15 -16.76 6.36
N CYS A 118 -9.73 -15.56 6.38
CA CYS A 118 -11.19 -15.40 6.36
C CYS A 118 -11.75 -15.50 4.94
N ASN A 119 -13.03 -15.89 4.83
CA ASN A 119 -13.75 -15.98 3.56
C ASN A 119 -15.13 -15.32 3.67
N TYR A 120 -15.45 -14.44 2.72
CA TYR A 120 -16.67 -13.62 2.73
C TYR A 120 -17.80 -14.25 1.93
N ALA A 121 -17.50 -15.30 1.15
CA ALA A 121 -18.45 -15.93 0.24
C ALA A 121 -19.75 -16.29 0.98
N ASP A 122 -20.87 -15.99 0.33
CA ASP A 122 -22.23 -16.25 0.81
C ASP A 122 -22.61 -15.59 2.15
N ASN A 123 -21.83 -14.62 2.63
CA ASN A 123 -22.15 -13.90 3.86
C ASN A 123 -22.96 -12.62 3.57
N LYS A 124 -24.28 -12.70 3.82
CA LYS A 124 -25.22 -11.57 3.63
C LYS A 124 -24.96 -10.40 4.58
N GLU A 125 -24.44 -10.66 5.78
CA GLU A 125 -24.14 -9.61 6.75
C GLU A 125 -22.97 -8.73 6.28
N VAL A 126 -21.89 -9.36 5.78
CA VAL A 126 -20.76 -8.65 5.15
C VAL A 126 -21.24 -7.82 3.96
N GLY A 127 -22.07 -8.41 3.07
CA GLY A 127 -22.63 -7.69 1.93
C GLY A 127 -23.48 -6.49 2.35
N THR A 128 -24.31 -6.65 3.38
CA THR A 128 -25.15 -5.56 3.93
C THR A 128 -24.29 -4.44 4.52
N TRP A 129 -23.25 -4.80 5.28
CA TRP A 129 -22.33 -3.84 5.89
C TRP A 129 -21.56 -3.05 4.82
N LEU A 130 -20.98 -3.72 3.82
CA LEU A 130 -20.31 -3.06 2.69
C LEU A 130 -21.28 -2.15 1.92
N ASN A 131 -22.49 -2.61 1.63
CA ASN A 131 -23.48 -1.80 0.91
C ASN A 131 -23.86 -0.54 1.68
N ASN A 132 -23.91 -0.57 3.02
CA ASN A 132 -24.18 0.61 3.84
C ASN A 132 -23.11 1.70 3.71
N ILE A 133 -21.87 1.31 3.41
CA ILE A 133 -20.77 2.23 3.09
C ILE A 133 -20.93 2.72 1.65
N LEU A 134 -20.97 1.79 0.70
CA LEU A 134 -20.90 2.08 -0.73
C LEU A 134 -22.09 2.91 -1.25
N LYS A 135 -23.31 2.66 -0.73
CA LYS A 135 -24.52 3.36 -1.17
C LYS A 135 -24.50 4.87 -0.91
N ARG A 136 -23.62 5.36 -0.03
CA ARG A 136 -23.46 6.79 0.28
C ARG A 136 -22.73 7.54 -0.84
N GLY A 137 -21.94 6.85 -1.65
CA GLY A 137 -21.16 7.48 -2.72
C GLY A 137 -20.29 8.64 -2.20
N GLY A 138 -20.19 9.72 -2.99
CA GLY A 138 -19.43 10.93 -2.63
C GLY A 138 -20.22 12.00 -1.88
N THR A 139 -21.38 11.69 -1.29
CA THR A 139 -22.25 12.72 -0.68
C THR A 139 -21.91 13.04 0.77
N GLU A 140 -20.97 12.33 1.39
CA GLU A 140 -20.56 12.52 2.79
C GLU A 140 -19.04 12.49 2.95
N ASP A 141 -18.53 13.12 4.01
CA ASP A 141 -17.09 13.08 4.33
C ASP A 141 -16.66 11.63 4.59
N TRP A 142 -15.70 11.15 3.79
CA TRP A 142 -15.16 9.80 3.88
C TRP A 142 -14.61 9.47 5.28
N ARG A 143 -14.09 10.44 6.02
CA ARG A 143 -13.56 10.23 7.38
C ARG A 143 -14.67 9.83 8.33
N LYS A 144 -15.80 10.54 8.26
CA LYS A 144 -17.00 10.23 9.01
C LYS A 144 -17.54 8.86 8.61
N VAL A 145 -17.64 8.59 7.31
CA VAL A 145 -18.12 7.31 6.78
C VAL A 145 -17.29 6.14 7.29
N LEU A 146 -15.97 6.25 7.23
CA LEU A 146 -15.03 5.24 7.69
C LEU A 146 -15.17 5.01 9.20
N LYS A 147 -15.16 6.09 9.99
CA LYS A 147 -15.26 6.01 11.45
C LYS A 147 -16.58 5.41 11.92
N GLU A 148 -17.69 5.75 11.27
CA GLU A 148 -18.99 5.13 11.55
C GLU A 148 -19.01 3.64 11.21
N ALA A 149 -18.36 3.25 10.11
CA ALA A 149 -18.34 1.85 9.66
C ALA A 149 -17.42 0.97 10.50
N THR A 150 -16.21 1.44 10.82
CA THR A 150 -15.16 0.62 11.46
C THR A 150 -14.93 0.96 12.93
N GLY A 151 -15.42 2.11 13.40
CA GLY A 151 -15.19 2.62 14.75
C GLY A 151 -13.85 3.33 14.96
N GLU A 152 -13.04 3.50 13.91
CA GLU A 152 -11.72 4.14 14.00
C GLU A 152 -11.47 5.09 12.82
N ASP A 153 -10.68 6.14 13.05
CA ASP A 153 -10.17 6.99 11.97
C ASP A 153 -9.22 6.20 11.06
N ILE A 154 -8.76 6.78 9.94
CA ILE A 154 -7.81 6.09 9.06
C ILE A 154 -6.55 5.68 9.83
N SER A 155 -6.16 4.42 9.73
CA SER A 155 -5.04 3.88 10.49
C SER A 155 -4.32 2.74 9.76
N THR A 156 -3.00 2.73 9.82
CA THR A 156 -2.17 1.63 9.30
C THR A 156 -2.14 0.41 10.23
N ARG A 157 -2.75 0.50 11.42
CA ARG A 157 -2.81 -0.57 12.44
C ARG A 157 -3.23 -1.91 11.84
N ALA A 158 -4.35 -1.94 11.11
CA ALA A 158 -4.90 -3.16 10.53
C ALA A 158 -3.92 -3.85 9.56
N MET A 159 -3.20 -3.07 8.76
CA MET A 159 -2.17 -3.58 7.85
C MET A 159 -0.97 -4.15 8.64
N MET A 160 -0.51 -3.43 9.66
CA MET A 160 0.58 -3.90 10.53
C MET A 160 0.20 -5.20 11.26
N ASP A 161 -1.01 -5.28 11.79
CA ASP A 161 -1.53 -6.47 12.47
C ASP A 161 -1.66 -7.66 11.50
N TYR A 162 -2.07 -7.41 10.26
CA TYR A 162 -2.17 -8.43 9.23
C TYR A 162 -0.80 -9.07 8.91
N PHE A 163 0.24 -8.25 8.75
CA PHE A 163 1.59 -8.73 8.43
C PHE A 163 2.47 -9.06 9.63
N LYS A 164 1.99 -8.85 10.87
CA LYS A 164 2.77 -9.11 12.09
C LYS A 164 3.45 -10.50 12.13
N PRO A 165 2.81 -11.62 11.76
CA PRO A 165 3.47 -12.92 11.75
C PRO A 165 4.65 -12.99 10.77
N LEU A 166 4.51 -12.36 9.59
CA LEU A 166 5.59 -12.27 8.61
C LEU A 166 6.71 -11.37 9.13
N MET A 167 6.39 -10.24 9.74
CA MET A 167 7.38 -9.33 10.31
C MET A 167 8.25 -10.04 11.34
N SER A 168 7.65 -10.76 12.30
CA SER A 168 8.41 -11.54 13.30
C SER A 168 9.27 -12.63 12.66
N TRP A 169 8.80 -13.25 11.58
CA TRP A 169 9.62 -14.21 10.83
C TRP A 169 10.81 -13.54 10.13
N LEU A 170 10.60 -12.38 9.49
CA LEU A 170 11.66 -11.61 8.81
C LEU A 170 12.70 -11.09 9.80
N GLU A 171 12.30 -10.64 10.98
CA GLU A 171 13.21 -10.24 12.06
C GLU A 171 14.14 -11.38 12.46
N GLU A 172 13.63 -12.61 12.55
CA GLU A 172 14.45 -13.80 12.81
C GLU A 172 15.41 -14.09 11.65
N GLN A 173 14.91 -14.07 10.41
CA GLN A 173 15.73 -14.38 9.22
C GLN A 173 16.83 -13.34 8.96
N ASN A 174 16.62 -12.10 9.40
CA ASN A 174 17.53 -10.99 9.17
C ASN A 174 18.49 -10.74 10.35
N LYS A 175 18.53 -11.61 11.37
CA LYS A 175 19.53 -11.52 12.44
C LYS A 175 20.93 -11.51 11.86
N GLY A 176 21.73 -10.52 12.27
CA GLY A 176 23.11 -10.34 11.80
C GLY A 176 23.25 -9.71 10.41
N ARG A 177 22.15 -9.28 9.78
CA ARG A 177 22.17 -8.53 8.52
C ARG A 177 21.99 -7.04 8.78
N GLN A 178 22.56 -6.20 7.91
CA GLN A 178 22.24 -4.78 7.86
C GLN A 178 20.81 -4.60 7.35
N ILE A 179 20.00 -3.81 8.05
CA ILE A 179 18.64 -3.46 7.65
C ILE A 179 18.63 -1.98 7.26
N GLY A 180 18.09 -1.70 6.08
CA GLY A 180 18.15 -0.38 5.45
C GLY A 180 19.20 -0.32 4.35
N TRP A 181 19.33 0.86 3.77
CA TRP A 181 20.25 1.21 2.70
C TRP A 181 20.82 2.60 2.96
N ASP A 182 21.94 2.90 2.32
CA ASP A 182 22.62 4.19 2.38
C ASP A 182 22.09 5.16 1.30
#